data_AF-A0A366RDJ6-F1
#
_entry.id   AF-A0A366RDJ6-F1
#
_cell.length_a   1.000
_cell.length_b   1.000
_cell.length_c   1.000
_cell.angle_alpha   90.00
_cell.angle_beta   90.00
_cell.angle_gamma   90.00
#
_symmetry.space_group_name_H-M   'P 1'
#
loop_
_entity.id
_entity.type
_entity.pdbx_description
1 polymer ?
#
loop_
_entity_poly.entity_id
_entity_poly.type
_entity_poly.pdbx_seq_one_letter_code
_entity_poly.pdbx_strand_id
1 'polypeptide(L)'
;MWEEAVSSRGPAPNANFDPSDRVRRRDWIERKLDHDFHWNELQWQLTREKTELQACIRLHKLGFEKVGAAFFDYTVDWGTWEEYLKLRSLDKYEFCWPWGKIMRPSDKDERQGISQAYKAWLEAEVHSASNPKDPEDPKGVKPEAKPATSQATGKPPKPAPKQGGPSNPRGPKPPKPGQEQGGSSVAPRVPPKPVSSPRATSSGAVRKPTAQPAAAPQVAESSAAALARARAEKKPMKVPPHLAHKFGDNANSKAEPTRDEAHEAALAAARLAANREKVGEITSAFKGFALEDKIEQEAMDKAKKEEEAKWKDLEDKSHYRFLARLASLHEKPPLRQAYRPAFKVGRIPPPCPDLKLRQQIWDIVEFPSPTGPCLGPFELALPPWVDFFDLLLGKEGKLFGRISEFTPRDVAIAWTKNEDGLPKSLVVGPHPDLGHSATSGPLRKAVCEVWFQVVSWATEAYLGRPHPLLHYLKCHETLFEKKDIVLSSKTMDSLFEVWNTVSNPDYDFFAISMTRKDNLIRWVPEIHAILKVRGDKVELALQDWVVEGQQDEKSVRERTDAVMDTWARYSPVRAYFWDRAVNLALSRGQLPLHG
;
A
#
# COMPACT_ATOMS: atom_id res chain seq x y z
N MET A 1 26.11 5.78 -20.21
CA MET A 1 26.11 5.35 -18.79
C MET A 1 25.27 4.09 -18.55
N TRP A 2 24.04 3.93 -19.08
CA TRP A 2 23.30 2.65 -18.95
C TRP A 2 23.98 1.49 -19.71
N GLU A 3 24.52 1.73 -20.91
CA GLU A 3 25.20 0.69 -21.70
C GLU A 3 26.52 0.19 -21.08
N GLU A 4 27.27 1.05 -20.38
CA GLU A 4 28.49 0.66 -19.67
C GLU A 4 28.19 -0.19 -18.42
N ALA A 5 27.07 0.08 -17.74
CA ALA A 5 26.64 -0.71 -16.59
C ALA A 5 26.23 -2.15 -16.99
N VAL A 6 25.63 -2.32 -18.17
CA VAL A 6 25.25 -3.64 -18.72
C VAL A 6 26.49 -4.45 -19.12
N SER A 7 27.54 -3.81 -19.64
CA SER A 7 28.76 -4.50 -20.10
C SER A 7 29.63 -5.08 -18.97
N SER A 8 29.42 -4.65 -17.72
CA SER A 8 30.19 -5.10 -16.55
C SER A 8 29.65 -6.36 -15.86
N ARG A 9 28.45 -6.82 -16.22
CA ARG A 9 27.82 -7.98 -15.58
C ARG A 9 28.34 -9.26 -16.23
N GLY A 10 28.90 -10.15 -15.41
CA GLY A 10 29.35 -11.47 -15.85
C GLY A 10 28.21 -12.29 -16.47
N PRO A 11 28.51 -13.48 -17.01
CA PRO A 11 27.50 -14.33 -17.64
C PRO A 11 26.36 -14.68 -16.67
N ALA A 12 25.15 -14.84 -17.20
CA ALA A 12 23.98 -15.24 -16.43
C ALA A 12 24.26 -16.53 -15.62
N PRO A 13 23.72 -16.65 -14.40
CA PRO A 13 23.97 -17.81 -13.55
C PRO A 13 23.42 -19.10 -14.18
N ASN A 14 24.22 -20.17 -14.13
CA ASN A 14 23.84 -21.47 -14.68
C ASN A 14 23.04 -22.31 -13.65
N ALA A 15 21.93 -22.91 -14.09
CA ALA A 15 21.06 -23.77 -13.27
C ALA A 15 21.46 -25.27 -13.27
N ASN A 16 22.65 -25.61 -13.79
CA ASN A 16 23.14 -27.00 -13.91
C ASN A 16 23.59 -27.60 -12.56
N PHE A 17 22.64 -27.79 -11.65
CA PHE A 17 22.82 -28.48 -10.37
C PHE A 17 21.53 -29.20 -9.96
N ASP A 18 21.63 -30.08 -8.96
CA ASP A 18 20.48 -30.82 -8.43
C ASP A 18 19.43 -29.87 -7.83
N PRO A 19 18.21 -29.79 -8.38
CA PRO A 19 17.16 -28.94 -7.85
C PRO A 19 16.60 -29.43 -6.52
N SER A 20 17.10 -30.50 -5.92
CA SER A 20 16.80 -30.87 -4.54
C SER A 20 17.61 -30.02 -3.55
N ASP A 21 18.70 -29.38 -3.98
CA ASP A 21 19.53 -28.49 -3.16
C ASP A 21 18.87 -27.11 -3.03
N ARG A 22 18.19 -26.89 -1.91
CA ARG A 22 17.51 -25.62 -1.60
C ARG A 22 18.45 -24.43 -1.63
N VAL A 23 19.67 -24.57 -1.09
CA VAL A 23 20.60 -23.45 -0.95
C VAL A 23 21.06 -22.99 -2.33
N ARG A 24 21.45 -23.94 -3.19
CA ARG A 24 21.84 -23.63 -4.57
C ARG A 24 20.68 -23.08 -5.40
N ARG A 25 19.46 -23.63 -5.26
CA ARG A 25 18.28 -23.08 -5.95
C ARG A 25 18.04 -21.63 -5.57
N ARG A 26 18.08 -21.32 -4.27
CA ARG A 26 17.84 -19.96 -3.75
C ARG A 26 18.88 -18.98 -4.30
N ASP A 27 20.15 -19.35 -4.24
CA ASP A 27 21.27 -18.56 -4.76
C ASP A 27 21.15 -18.31 -6.28
N TRP A 28 20.73 -19.32 -7.05
CA TRP A 28 20.47 -19.15 -8.49
C TRP A 28 19.31 -18.18 -8.76
N ILE A 29 18.19 -18.33 -8.04
CA ILE A 29 17.02 -17.45 -8.18
C ILE A 29 17.40 -16.00 -7.92
N GLU A 30 18.13 -15.74 -6.83
CA GLU A 30 18.61 -14.41 -6.45
C GLU A 30 19.49 -13.83 -7.55
N ARG A 31 20.55 -14.55 -7.94
CA ARG A 31 21.47 -14.07 -8.98
C ARG A 31 20.78 -13.87 -10.33
N LYS A 32 19.82 -14.72 -10.69
CA LYS A 32 19.11 -14.60 -11.98
C LYS A 32 18.25 -13.35 -12.00
N LEU A 33 17.44 -13.14 -10.96
CA LEU A 33 16.61 -11.94 -10.86
C LEU A 33 17.45 -10.67 -10.67
N ASP A 34 18.58 -10.74 -9.98
CA ASP A 34 19.48 -9.60 -9.77
C ASP A 34 20.23 -9.21 -11.06
N HIS A 35 20.69 -10.21 -11.83
CA HIS A 35 21.31 -10.03 -13.13
C HIS A 35 20.41 -9.18 -14.06
N ASP A 36 19.10 -9.41 -14.01
CA ASP A 36 18.10 -8.71 -14.83
C ASP A 36 17.43 -7.54 -14.09
N PHE A 37 17.99 -7.06 -12.97
CA PHE A 37 17.50 -5.91 -12.18
C PHE A 37 16.06 -6.04 -11.66
N HIS A 38 15.65 -7.27 -11.37
CA HIS A 38 14.32 -7.58 -10.87
C HIS A 38 14.30 -8.12 -9.45
N TRP A 39 15.46 -8.34 -8.84
CA TRP A 39 15.54 -8.80 -7.46
C TRP A 39 14.99 -7.79 -6.46
N ASN A 40 14.19 -8.30 -5.52
CA ASN A 40 13.71 -7.57 -4.37
C ASN A 40 13.50 -8.58 -3.24
N GLU A 41 14.45 -8.63 -2.31
CA GLU A 41 14.47 -9.64 -1.25
C GLU A 41 13.20 -9.61 -0.40
N LEU A 42 12.70 -8.43 -0.05
CA LEU A 42 11.49 -8.29 0.76
C LEU A 42 10.25 -8.83 0.04
N GLN A 43 10.07 -8.47 -1.23
CA GLN A 43 8.96 -8.96 -2.04
C GLN A 43 9.03 -10.46 -2.25
N TRP A 44 10.24 -11.00 -2.46
CA TRP A 44 10.44 -12.45 -2.56
C TRP A 44 10.04 -13.14 -1.25
N GLN A 45 10.55 -12.69 -0.10
CA GLN A 45 10.24 -13.28 1.21
C GLN A 45 8.73 -13.31 1.46
N LEU A 46 8.02 -12.20 1.24
CA LEU A 46 6.57 -12.12 1.41
C LEU A 46 5.82 -13.08 0.48
N THR A 47 6.26 -13.18 -0.78
CA THR A 47 5.65 -14.10 -1.76
C THR A 47 5.91 -15.54 -1.34
N ARG A 48 7.11 -15.84 -0.82
CA ARG A 48 7.47 -17.18 -0.37
C ARG A 48 6.65 -17.64 0.82
N GLU A 49 6.46 -16.78 1.83
CA GLU A 49 5.62 -17.09 2.99
C GLU A 49 4.18 -17.42 2.57
N LYS A 50 3.60 -16.60 1.67
CA LYS A 50 2.27 -16.86 1.09
C LYS A 50 2.23 -18.20 0.36
N THR A 51 3.20 -18.49 -0.51
CA THR A 51 3.25 -19.74 -1.26
C THR A 51 3.48 -20.95 -0.36
N GLU A 52 4.27 -20.81 0.71
CA GLU A 52 4.50 -21.86 1.71
C GLU A 52 3.19 -22.30 2.36
N LEU A 53 2.38 -21.35 2.83
CA LEU A 53 1.05 -21.63 3.39
C LEU A 53 0.13 -22.29 2.35
N GLN A 54 0.11 -21.77 1.12
CA GLN A 54 -0.70 -22.36 0.03
C GLN A 54 -0.26 -23.79 -0.30
N ALA A 55 1.04 -24.06 -0.27
CA ALA A 55 1.58 -25.40 -0.47
C ALA A 55 1.13 -26.34 0.64
N CYS A 56 1.18 -25.91 1.92
CA CYS A 56 0.66 -26.68 3.04
C CYS A 56 -0.81 -27.06 2.86
N ILE A 57 -1.68 -26.07 2.61
CA ILE A 57 -3.12 -26.29 2.41
C ILE A 57 -3.37 -27.25 1.25
N ARG A 58 -2.67 -27.05 0.12
CA ARG A 58 -2.86 -27.88 -1.08
C ARG A 58 -2.43 -29.32 -0.84
N LEU A 59 -1.28 -29.54 -0.19
CA LEU A 59 -0.77 -30.89 0.08
C LEU A 59 -1.66 -31.62 1.09
N HIS A 60 -2.16 -30.93 2.10
CA HIS A 60 -3.11 -31.52 3.05
C HIS A 60 -4.42 -31.94 2.36
N LYS A 61 -4.99 -31.09 1.49
CA LYS A 61 -6.18 -31.43 0.69
C LYS A 61 -5.98 -32.62 -0.24
N LEU A 62 -4.73 -32.91 -0.62
CA LEU A 62 -4.38 -34.08 -1.43
C LEU A 62 -4.13 -35.35 -0.59
N GLY A 63 -4.34 -35.28 0.74
CA GLY A 63 -4.22 -36.43 1.64
C GLY A 63 -2.78 -36.75 2.04
N PHE A 64 -1.84 -35.81 1.89
CA PHE A 64 -0.47 -36.02 2.38
C PHE A 64 -0.43 -35.89 3.91
N GLU A 65 -0.04 -36.97 4.59
CA GLU A 65 0.21 -36.95 6.04
C GLU A 65 1.63 -36.44 6.37
N LYS A 66 2.57 -36.72 5.47
CA LYS A 66 3.97 -36.27 5.53
C LYS A 66 4.45 -35.92 4.14
N VAL A 67 5.40 -34.98 4.07
CA VAL A 67 5.94 -34.47 2.82
C VAL A 67 7.45 -34.37 2.95
N GLY A 68 8.20 -34.93 1.99
CA GLY A 68 9.66 -34.80 1.94
C GLY A 68 10.11 -33.34 1.82
N ALA A 69 11.16 -32.97 2.56
CA ALA A 69 11.66 -31.59 2.64
C ALA A 69 12.04 -31.03 1.26
N ALA A 70 12.77 -31.81 0.45
CA ALA A 70 13.21 -31.41 -0.89
C ALA A 70 12.03 -31.09 -1.82
N PHE A 71 11.00 -31.95 -1.83
CA PHE A 71 9.80 -31.75 -2.65
C PHE A 71 8.99 -30.54 -2.17
N PHE A 72 8.85 -30.37 -0.86
CA PHE A 72 8.13 -29.24 -0.29
C PHE A 72 8.82 -27.92 -0.66
N ASP A 73 10.12 -27.80 -0.36
CA ASP A 73 10.89 -26.57 -0.64
C ASP A 73 10.94 -26.26 -2.15
N TYR A 74 11.08 -27.28 -3.00
CA TYR A 74 10.99 -27.08 -4.45
C TYR A 74 9.61 -26.55 -4.88
N THR A 75 8.54 -27.11 -4.32
CA THR A 75 7.17 -26.68 -4.63
C THR A 75 6.93 -25.23 -4.19
N VAL A 76 7.44 -24.85 -3.02
CA VAL A 76 7.36 -23.48 -2.51
C VAL A 76 8.17 -22.52 -3.38
N ASP A 77 9.43 -22.83 -3.70
CA ASP A 77 10.26 -21.94 -4.51
C ASP A 77 9.71 -21.77 -5.93
N TRP A 78 9.18 -22.84 -6.55
CA TRP A 78 8.53 -22.78 -7.87
C TRP A 78 7.27 -21.91 -7.84
N GLY A 79 6.37 -22.12 -6.87
CA GLY A 79 5.18 -21.28 -6.75
C GLY A 79 5.51 -19.82 -6.42
N THR A 80 6.57 -19.60 -5.65
CA THR A 80 7.07 -18.25 -5.33
C THR A 80 7.57 -17.57 -6.59
N TRP A 81 8.34 -18.29 -7.42
CA TRP A 81 8.82 -17.80 -8.71
C TRP A 81 7.67 -17.35 -9.61
N GLU A 82 6.67 -18.20 -9.84
CA GLU A 82 5.53 -17.87 -10.71
C GLU A 82 4.76 -16.63 -10.23
N GLU A 83 4.44 -16.55 -8.94
CA GLU A 83 3.72 -15.41 -8.38
C GLU A 83 4.58 -14.14 -8.38
N TYR A 84 5.89 -14.26 -8.13
CA TYR A 84 6.83 -13.14 -8.17
C TYR A 84 6.91 -12.53 -9.57
N LEU A 85 7.06 -13.36 -10.61
CA LEU A 85 7.06 -12.88 -12.00
C LEU A 85 5.75 -12.18 -12.37
N LYS A 86 4.61 -12.76 -11.95
CA LYS A 86 3.29 -12.17 -12.18
C LYS A 86 3.13 -10.81 -11.50
N LEU A 87 3.53 -10.68 -10.24
CA LEU A 87 3.48 -9.41 -9.48
C LEU A 87 4.38 -8.33 -10.09
N ARG A 88 5.45 -8.73 -10.76
CA ARG A 88 6.40 -7.83 -11.43
C ARG A 88 6.09 -7.61 -12.90
N SER A 89 5.03 -8.23 -13.43
CA SER A 89 4.67 -8.20 -14.86
C SER A 89 5.83 -8.64 -15.76
N LEU A 90 6.64 -9.61 -15.31
CA LEU A 90 7.75 -10.15 -16.08
C LEU A 90 7.27 -11.23 -17.04
N ASP A 91 7.89 -11.32 -18.22
CA ASP A 91 7.56 -12.35 -19.18
C ASP A 91 8.02 -13.72 -18.67
N LYS A 92 7.07 -14.63 -18.48
CA LYS A 92 7.31 -16.02 -18.07
C LYS A 92 8.19 -16.80 -19.06
N TYR A 93 8.24 -16.40 -20.33
CA TYR A 93 9.07 -17.05 -21.34
C TYR A 93 10.54 -16.62 -21.23
N GLU A 94 10.79 -15.36 -20.89
CA GLU A 94 12.13 -14.83 -20.62
C GLU A 94 12.67 -15.34 -19.28
N PHE A 95 11.81 -15.37 -18.27
CA PHE A 95 12.12 -15.84 -16.92
C PHE A 95 11.60 -17.27 -16.68
N CYS A 96 11.89 -18.18 -17.61
CA CYS A 96 11.44 -19.56 -17.47
C CYS A 96 12.08 -20.24 -16.24
N TRP A 97 11.29 -21.06 -15.54
CA TRP A 97 11.80 -21.89 -14.45
C TRP A 97 12.75 -22.94 -15.04
N PRO A 98 14.03 -22.99 -14.64
CA PRO A 98 15.06 -23.72 -15.39
C PRO A 98 15.00 -25.23 -15.16
N TRP A 99 14.32 -25.68 -14.10
CA TRP A 99 14.18 -27.11 -13.79
C TRP A 99 12.88 -27.65 -14.35
N GLY A 100 12.98 -28.41 -15.43
CA GLY A 100 11.82 -29.05 -16.06
C GLY A 100 11.11 -30.04 -15.12
N LYS A 101 9.90 -30.46 -15.51
CA LYS A 101 9.06 -31.38 -14.73
C LYS A 101 9.77 -32.69 -14.31
N ILE A 102 10.69 -33.17 -15.14
CA ILE A 102 11.46 -34.41 -14.91
C ILE A 102 12.46 -34.27 -13.75
N MET A 103 12.95 -33.05 -13.50
CA MET A 103 13.93 -32.79 -12.45
C MET A 103 13.27 -32.45 -11.10
N ARG A 104 11.94 -32.37 -11.03
CA ARG A 104 11.23 -32.15 -9.77
C ARG A 104 11.53 -33.30 -8.80
N PRO A 105 11.94 -33.03 -7.55
CA PRO A 105 12.10 -34.06 -6.54
C PRO A 105 10.82 -34.90 -6.41
N SER A 106 10.93 -36.20 -6.14
CA SER A 106 9.72 -37.01 -5.94
C SER A 106 9.01 -36.58 -4.66
N ASP A 107 7.69 -36.57 -4.69
CA ASP A 107 6.82 -36.38 -3.52
C ASP A 107 7.05 -37.45 -2.43
N LYS A 108 7.59 -38.61 -2.80
CA LYS A 108 8.00 -39.71 -1.90
C LYS A 108 9.48 -39.64 -1.49
N ASP A 109 10.23 -38.64 -1.95
CA ASP A 109 11.65 -38.51 -1.61
C ASP A 109 11.82 -37.89 -0.22
N GLU A 110 12.13 -38.76 0.74
CA GLU A 110 12.42 -38.40 2.13
C GLU A 110 13.93 -38.41 2.44
N ARG A 111 14.82 -38.44 1.44
CA ARG A 111 16.29 -38.50 1.65
C ARG A 111 16.82 -37.30 2.45
N GLN A 112 16.18 -36.14 2.35
CA GLN A 112 16.49 -34.94 3.13
C GLN A 112 15.61 -34.80 4.39
N GLY A 113 14.87 -35.85 4.76
CA GLY A 113 13.91 -35.85 5.85
C GLY A 113 12.55 -35.26 5.47
N ILE A 114 11.67 -35.17 6.47
CA ILE A 114 10.33 -34.59 6.35
C ILE A 114 10.41 -33.07 6.48
N SER A 115 9.61 -32.34 5.71
CA SER A 115 9.48 -30.88 5.80
C SER A 115 9.03 -30.45 7.19
N GLN A 116 9.90 -29.71 7.89
CA GLN A 116 9.57 -29.17 9.22
C GLN A 116 8.49 -28.09 9.16
N ALA A 117 8.46 -27.29 8.08
CA ALA A 117 7.43 -26.27 7.88
C ALA A 117 6.04 -26.90 7.73
N TYR A 118 5.93 -27.94 6.90
CA TYR A 118 4.68 -28.66 6.71
C TYR A 118 4.22 -29.37 7.99
N LYS A 119 5.16 -30.02 8.69
CA LYS A 119 4.91 -30.68 9.97
C LYS A 119 4.42 -29.70 11.04
N ALA A 120 5.09 -28.56 11.20
CA ALA A 120 4.70 -27.53 12.16
C ALA A 120 3.32 -26.93 11.83
N TRP A 121 3.02 -26.75 10.55
CA TRP A 121 1.70 -26.31 10.10
C TRP A 121 0.61 -27.35 10.43
N LEU A 122 0.84 -28.64 10.19
CA LEU A 122 -0.08 -29.72 10.58
C LEU A 122 -0.31 -29.77 12.09
N GLU A 123 0.76 -29.66 12.88
CA GLU A 123 0.65 -29.63 14.34
C GLU A 123 -0.20 -28.43 14.80
N ALA A 124 0.02 -27.23 14.24
CA ALA A 124 -0.79 -26.05 14.56
C ALA A 124 -2.27 -26.21 14.19
N GLU A 125 -2.57 -26.84 13.04
CA GLU A 125 -3.95 -27.08 12.62
C GLU A 125 -4.65 -28.17 13.44
N VAL A 126 -3.96 -29.27 13.77
CA VAL A 126 -4.51 -30.32 14.64
C VAL A 126 -4.85 -29.76 16.02
N HIS A 127 -3.99 -28.91 16.58
CA HIS A 127 -4.28 -28.25 17.86
C HIS A 127 -5.47 -27.29 17.73
N SER A 128 -5.60 -26.60 16.60
CA SER A 128 -6.74 -25.69 16.33
C SER A 128 -8.07 -26.44 16.17
N ALA A 129 -8.05 -27.63 15.57
CA ALA A 129 -9.22 -28.50 15.43
C ALA A 129 -9.60 -29.22 16.75
N SER A 130 -8.64 -29.39 17.67
CA SER A 130 -8.83 -30.09 18.95
C SER A 130 -9.35 -29.21 20.10
N ASN A 131 -9.69 -27.94 19.85
CA ASN A 131 -10.32 -27.12 20.88
C ASN A 131 -11.65 -27.78 21.26
N PRO A 132 -11.81 -28.29 22.49
CA PRO A 132 -12.98 -29.07 22.86
C PRO A 132 -14.21 -28.20 22.62
N LYS A 133 -15.19 -28.72 21.86
CA LYS A 133 -16.56 -28.23 21.98
C LYS A 133 -16.88 -28.16 23.46
N ASP A 134 -17.36 -27.01 23.91
CA ASP A 134 -17.82 -26.79 25.28
C ASP A 134 -18.53 -28.03 25.81
N PRO A 135 -18.20 -28.51 27.02
CA PRO A 135 -18.85 -29.68 27.57
C PRO A 135 -20.35 -29.39 27.65
N GLU A 136 -21.13 -30.20 26.93
CA GLU A 136 -22.58 -30.24 27.11
C GLU A 136 -22.87 -30.49 28.60
N ASP A 137 -23.71 -29.60 29.14
CA ASP A 137 -24.25 -29.57 30.49
C ASP A 137 -24.70 -30.97 30.95
N PRO A 138 -24.05 -31.62 31.94
CA PRO A 138 -24.60 -32.80 32.57
C PRO A 138 -25.57 -32.35 33.66
N LYS A 139 -26.86 -32.56 33.39
CA LYS A 139 -27.91 -32.54 34.40
C LYS A 139 -27.51 -33.40 35.61
N GLY A 140 -27.30 -32.71 36.73
CA GLY A 140 -27.71 -33.07 38.09
C GLY A 140 -27.45 -34.48 38.59
N VAL A 141 -26.40 -34.65 39.39
CA VAL A 141 -26.41 -35.54 40.57
C VAL A 141 -25.63 -34.90 41.71
N LYS A 142 -26.32 -34.72 42.85
CA LYS A 142 -25.79 -34.37 44.19
C LYS A 142 -25.13 -35.63 44.78
N PRO A 143 -23.93 -35.60 45.39
CA PRO A 143 -23.87 -35.59 46.87
C PRO A 143 -22.62 -34.91 47.50
N GLU A 144 -22.90 -34.18 48.58
CA GLU A 144 -22.36 -34.33 49.95
C GLU A 144 -20.88 -34.64 50.25
N ALA A 145 -20.32 -33.74 51.08
CA ALA A 145 -19.32 -33.87 52.14
C ALA A 145 -17.84 -34.22 51.86
N LYS A 146 -16.99 -33.32 52.38
CA LYS A 146 -15.53 -33.42 52.61
C LYS A 146 -15.16 -34.61 53.51
N PRO A 147 -13.88 -35.03 53.51
CA PRO A 147 -13.00 -34.53 54.57
C PRO A 147 -11.60 -34.07 54.11
N ALA A 148 -10.94 -33.39 55.03
CA ALA A 148 -9.62 -32.76 54.95
C ALA A 148 -8.45 -33.74 54.73
N THR A 149 -7.29 -33.23 54.28
CA THR A 149 -6.00 -33.27 55.02
C THR A 149 -4.77 -32.91 54.14
N SER A 150 -3.91 -32.06 54.73
CA SER A 150 -2.46 -31.81 54.52
C SER A 150 -1.92 -31.39 53.14
N GLN A 151 -1.37 -30.18 52.99
CA GLN A 151 0.01 -29.77 53.39
C GLN A 151 1.14 -30.65 52.84
N ALA A 152 1.85 -30.14 51.82
CA ALA A 152 3.29 -30.26 51.70
C ALA A 152 3.84 -29.10 50.85
N THR A 153 4.67 -28.29 51.49
CA THR A 153 5.44 -27.17 50.96
C THR A 153 6.73 -27.67 50.31
N GLY A 154 6.97 -27.31 49.05
CA GLY A 154 8.22 -27.56 48.34
C GLY A 154 8.87 -26.27 47.85
N LYS A 155 9.83 -25.74 48.62
CA LYS A 155 10.75 -24.65 48.24
C LYS A 155 11.77 -25.16 47.20
N PRO A 156 12.15 -24.38 46.18
CA PRO A 156 13.38 -24.61 45.43
C PRO A 156 14.59 -23.92 46.10
N PRO A 157 15.81 -24.49 45.99
CA PRO A 157 16.98 -24.02 46.71
C PRO A 157 17.71 -22.85 46.02
N LYS A 158 18.32 -22.06 46.88
CA LYS A 158 19.20 -20.91 46.65
C LYS A 158 20.61 -21.39 46.28
N PRO A 159 21.30 -20.86 45.25
CA PRO A 159 22.72 -21.11 45.07
C PRO A 159 23.56 -20.20 45.97
N ALA A 160 24.52 -20.81 46.65
CA ALA A 160 25.56 -20.17 47.46
C ALA A 160 26.79 -19.80 46.60
N PRO A 161 27.68 -18.91 47.10
CA PRO A 161 28.63 -18.15 46.31
C PRO A 161 29.99 -18.85 46.17
N LYS A 162 30.66 -18.66 45.03
CA LYS A 162 32.08 -19.00 44.89
C LYS A 162 32.93 -17.72 44.91
N GLN A 163 33.70 -17.61 45.99
CA GLN A 163 34.86 -16.74 46.13
C GLN A 163 36.03 -17.21 45.26
N GLY A 164 36.88 -16.26 44.87
CA GLY A 164 38.33 -16.40 45.00
C GLY A 164 39.15 -16.65 43.73
N GLY A 165 39.59 -15.54 43.09
CA GLY A 165 40.92 -15.18 42.52
C GLY A 165 41.90 -16.22 41.92
N PRO A 166 43.09 -15.80 41.41
CA PRO A 166 43.70 -14.47 41.54
C PRO A 166 44.33 -13.87 40.25
N SER A 167 44.54 -12.55 40.30
CA SER A 167 45.63 -11.71 39.74
C SER A 167 46.46 -12.19 38.52
N ASN A 168 46.64 -11.35 37.49
CA ASN A 168 47.75 -10.36 37.36
C ASN A 168 47.69 -9.58 36.01
N PRO A 169 48.53 -8.55 35.75
CA PRO A 169 48.07 -7.28 35.18
C PRO A 169 48.82 -6.85 33.89
N ARG A 170 48.52 -5.63 33.43
CA ARG A 170 49.24 -4.78 32.46
C ARG A 170 48.93 -4.98 30.97
N GLY A 171 48.18 -4.01 30.44
CA GLY A 171 48.18 -3.59 29.04
C GLY A 171 47.85 -2.08 28.97
N PRO A 172 48.36 -1.32 27.98
CA PRO A 172 48.75 0.08 28.15
C PRO A 172 47.62 1.08 27.89
N LYS A 173 47.69 2.21 28.61
CA LYS A 173 46.89 3.43 28.35
C LYS A 173 47.29 4.07 27.01
N PRO A 174 46.34 4.54 26.19
CA PRO A 174 46.64 5.40 25.06
C PRO A 174 46.97 6.84 25.52
N PRO A 175 47.83 7.57 24.78
CA PRO A 175 48.37 8.86 25.20
C PRO A 175 47.37 10.01 25.03
N LYS A 176 47.46 10.97 25.96
CA LYS A 176 46.86 12.31 25.87
C LYS A 176 47.57 13.13 24.79
N PRO A 177 46.86 13.83 23.89
CA PRO A 177 47.35 15.07 23.30
C PRO A 177 47.23 16.16 24.38
N GLY A 178 48.25 16.91 24.75
CA GLY A 178 49.15 17.64 23.84
C GLY A 178 48.77 19.11 23.97
N GLN A 179 49.15 19.70 25.10
CA GLN A 179 48.95 21.08 25.47
C GLN A 179 50.10 21.88 24.82
N GLU A 180 49.85 22.56 23.71
CA GLU A 180 50.79 23.54 23.15
C GLU A 180 50.34 24.95 23.51
N GLN A 181 51.21 25.60 24.27
CA GLN A 181 51.26 27.03 24.47
C GLN A 181 51.90 27.69 23.25
N GLY A 182 51.30 28.78 22.80
CA GLY A 182 51.83 29.71 21.80
C GLY A 182 50.67 30.62 21.39
N GLY A 183 50.48 31.81 21.96
CA GLY A 183 51.49 32.84 22.14
C GLY A 183 51.62 33.66 20.86
N SER A 184 50.56 34.39 20.46
CA SER A 184 50.74 35.59 19.64
C SER A 184 49.63 36.60 19.86
N SER A 185 50.06 37.71 20.44
CA SER A 185 49.33 38.93 20.74
C SER A 185 49.21 39.77 19.47
N VAL A 186 47.98 40.09 19.02
CA VAL A 186 47.73 41.21 18.12
C VAL A 186 46.53 42.01 18.62
N ALA A 187 46.79 43.31 18.80
CA ALA A 187 45.95 44.33 19.41
C ALA A 187 44.62 44.60 18.68
N PRO A 188 43.62 45.18 19.38
CA PRO A 188 42.31 45.48 18.82
C PRO A 188 42.35 46.74 17.94
N ARG A 189 41.91 46.63 16.68
CA ARG A 189 41.63 47.79 15.83
C ARG A 189 40.23 48.34 16.13
N VAL A 190 40.23 49.59 16.57
CA VAL A 190 39.10 50.50 16.73
C VAL A 190 38.36 50.72 15.39
N PRO A 191 37.02 50.87 15.40
CA PRO A 191 36.22 51.06 14.20
C PRO A 191 36.30 52.50 13.65
N PRO A 192 36.29 52.72 12.32
CA PRO A 192 36.02 54.04 11.77
C PRO A 192 34.51 54.33 11.74
N LYS A 193 34.19 55.51 12.26
CA LYS A 193 32.89 56.20 12.25
C LYS A 193 32.35 56.48 10.85
N PRO A 194 31.03 56.79 10.74
CA PRO A 194 30.31 56.87 9.48
C PRO A 194 30.56 58.19 8.75
N VAL A 195 30.72 58.12 7.42
CA VAL A 195 30.74 59.29 6.54
C VAL A 195 29.32 59.57 6.07
N SER A 196 28.92 60.82 6.25
CA SER A 196 27.66 61.42 5.87
C SER A 196 27.56 61.67 4.35
N SER A 197 26.38 61.38 3.81
CA SER A 197 25.59 61.99 2.71
C SER A 197 26.26 62.83 1.60
N PRO A 198 25.70 62.83 0.37
CA PRO A 198 24.57 63.73 0.09
C PRO A 198 23.45 63.15 -0.78
N ARG A 199 22.22 63.36 -0.27
CA ARG A 199 21.08 64.04 -0.93
C ARG A 199 21.16 64.20 -2.45
N ALA A 200 20.30 63.48 -3.16
CA ALA A 200 19.79 63.90 -4.46
C ALA A 200 18.26 63.80 -4.46
N THR A 201 17.65 64.91 -4.84
CA THR A 201 16.22 65.20 -4.95
C THR A 201 15.69 64.86 -6.34
N SER A 202 14.55 64.17 -6.42
CA SER A 202 13.57 64.30 -7.52
C SER A 202 12.26 63.62 -7.06
N SER A 203 11.25 64.33 -6.57
CA SER A 203 10.17 65.00 -7.34
C SER A 203 9.65 64.16 -8.51
N GLY A 204 8.48 63.54 -8.35
CA GLY A 204 7.85 62.76 -9.42
C GLY A 204 6.46 62.24 -9.09
N ALA A 205 5.50 63.17 -9.02
CA ALA A 205 4.09 63.01 -9.36
C ALA A 205 3.33 61.73 -8.94
N VAL A 206 2.49 61.93 -7.93
CA VAL A 206 1.21 61.26 -7.69
C VAL A 206 0.38 61.20 -8.99
N ARG A 207 0.04 60.01 -9.46
CA ARG A 207 -1.15 59.78 -10.31
C ARG A 207 -1.91 58.54 -9.86
N LYS A 208 -3.04 58.82 -9.21
CA LYS A 208 -4.23 57.99 -9.08
C LYS A 208 -4.73 57.63 -10.49
N PRO A 209 -5.26 56.41 -10.71
CA PRO A 209 -6.45 56.30 -11.55
C PRO A 209 -7.60 55.63 -10.80
N THR A 210 -8.59 56.48 -10.56
CA THR A 210 -10.03 56.28 -10.63
C THR A 210 -10.50 54.97 -11.28
N ALA A 211 -11.39 54.29 -10.56
CA ALA A 211 -12.26 53.23 -11.05
C ALA A 211 -13.28 53.75 -12.09
N GLN A 212 -13.55 52.98 -13.14
CA GLN A 212 -14.87 52.90 -13.76
C GLN A 212 -15.05 51.58 -14.54
N PRO A 213 -16.29 51.09 -14.72
CA PRO A 213 -16.62 49.69 -14.98
C PRO A 213 -16.96 49.38 -16.44
N ALA A 214 -17.16 48.07 -16.67
CA ALA A 214 -17.93 47.42 -17.74
C ALA A 214 -17.22 47.13 -19.08
N ALA A 215 -17.02 45.82 -19.33
CA ALA A 215 -17.45 45.17 -20.57
C ALA A 215 -17.49 43.65 -20.33
N ALA A 216 -18.70 43.07 -20.39
CA ALA A 216 -18.91 41.62 -20.40
C ALA A 216 -18.50 41.03 -21.75
N PRO A 217 -17.80 39.87 -21.80
CA PRO A 217 -17.75 39.06 -23.00
C PRO A 217 -18.95 38.11 -23.03
N GLN A 218 -19.63 38.12 -24.17
CA GLN A 218 -20.74 37.24 -24.51
C GLN A 218 -20.31 35.76 -24.49
N VAL A 219 -21.22 34.96 -23.96
CA VAL A 219 -21.18 33.51 -23.86
C VAL A 219 -21.20 32.91 -25.27
N ALA A 220 -20.16 32.15 -25.62
CA ALA A 220 -20.21 31.20 -26.72
C ALA A 220 -20.67 29.84 -26.17
N GLU A 221 -21.98 29.62 -26.20
CA GLU A 221 -22.59 28.30 -26.08
C GLU A 221 -22.27 27.48 -27.35
N SER A 222 -21.40 26.49 -27.23
CA SER A 222 -21.40 25.33 -28.12
C SER A 222 -20.53 24.22 -27.51
N SER A 223 -21.06 23.00 -27.52
CA SER A 223 -20.38 21.74 -27.16
C SER A 223 -20.71 21.08 -25.80
N ALA A 224 -21.98 21.11 -25.36
CA ALA A 224 -22.47 20.18 -24.34
C ALA A 224 -23.73 19.38 -24.73
N ALA A 225 -24.32 19.60 -25.91
CA ALA A 225 -25.58 18.96 -26.34
C ALA A 225 -25.41 17.69 -27.21
N ALA A 226 -24.19 17.24 -27.52
CA ALA A 226 -23.95 16.15 -28.47
C ALA A 226 -23.74 14.75 -27.84
N LEU A 227 -23.59 14.64 -26.51
CA LEU A 227 -23.28 13.35 -25.86
C LEU A 227 -24.44 12.72 -25.06
N ALA A 228 -25.59 13.38 -24.97
CA ALA A 228 -26.75 12.88 -24.23
C ALA A 228 -27.77 12.08 -25.08
N ARG A 229 -27.49 11.81 -26.37
CA ARG A 229 -28.44 11.15 -27.30
C ARG A 229 -28.07 9.73 -27.76
N ALA A 230 -27.13 9.05 -27.10
CA ALA A 230 -26.66 7.72 -27.52
C ALA A 230 -27.02 6.56 -26.57
N ARG A 231 -27.94 6.73 -25.61
CA ARG A 231 -28.25 5.66 -24.63
C ARG A 231 -29.71 5.57 -24.19
N ALA A 232 -30.61 5.44 -25.16
CA ALA A 232 -31.96 4.92 -24.90
C ALA A 232 -32.54 4.37 -26.20
N GLU A 233 -32.36 3.05 -26.44
CA GLU A 233 -33.30 2.21 -27.22
C GLU A 233 -32.75 0.78 -27.31
N LYS A 234 -33.25 -0.13 -26.47
CA LYS A 234 -33.23 -1.58 -26.73
C LYS A 234 -34.66 -2.10 -26.56
N LYS A 235 -35.35 -2.26 -27.69
CA LYS A 235 -36.64 -2.95 -27.78
C LYS A 235 -36.42 -4.47 -27.82
N PRO A 236 -37.32 -5.28 -27.27
CA PRO A 236 -37.29 -6.73 -27.41
C PRO A 236 -37.76 -7.18 -28.80
N MET A 237 -37.03 -8.15 -29.35
CA MET A 237 -37.23 -8.76 -30.66
C MET A 237 -38.38 -9.78 -30.58
N LYS A 238 -39.49 -9.51 -31.28
CA LYS A 238 -40.58 -10.47 -31.52
C LYS A 238 -40.19 -11.39 -32.68
N VAL A 239 -40.29 -12.71 -32.46
CA VAL A 239 -40.17 -13.74 -33.50
C VAL A 239 -41.56 -14.02 -34.10
N PRO A 240 -41.70 -14.26 -35.42
CA PRO A 240 -43.00 -14.32 -36.12
C PRO A 240 -43.67 -15.70 -36.06
N PRO A 241 -45.01 -15.79 -36.17
CA PRO A 241 -45.73 -17.04 -36.32
C PRO A 241 -46.13 -17.26 -37.80
N HIS A 242 -45.48 -18.18 -38.49
CA HIS A 242 -46.00 -18.72 -39.76
C HIS A 242 -45.59 -20.19 -39.90
N LEU A 243 -46.59 -21.08 -39.92
CA LEU A 243 -46.73 -22.30 -40.75
C LEU A 243 -47.65 -23.31 -40.06
N ALA A 244 -48.95 -23.10 -40.20
CA ALA A 244 -49.95 -24.15 -40.07
C ALA A 244 -50.43 -24.47 -41.49
N HIS A 245 -49.89 -25.53 -42.09
CA HIS A 245 -50.35 -26.06 -43.37
C HIS A 245 -50.78 -27.52 -43.20
N LYS A 246 -52.11 -27.70 -43.31
CA LYS A 246 -52.86 -28.77 -43.97
C LYS A 246 -52.07 -30.03 -44.40
N PHE A 247 -52.37 -31.14 -43.75
CA PHE A 247 -52.57 -32.48 -44.33
C PHE A 247 -53.68 -33.09 -43.45
N GLY A 248 -54.83 -33.54 -43.93
CA GLY A 248 -55.13 -34.18 -45.20
C GLY A 248 -55.87 -35.46 -44.82
N ASP A 249 -57.19 -35.37 -44.65
CA ASP A 249 -58.08 -36.52 -44.50
C ASP A 249 -57.87 -37.46 -45.68
N ASN A 250 -57.54 -38.73 -45.42
CA ASN A 250 -57.63 -39.76 -46.43
C ASN A 250 -58.19 -41.07 -45.85
N ALA A 251 -59.43 -41.31 -46.23
CA ALA A 251 -60.11 -42.57 -46.53
C ALA A 251 -59.49 -43.91 -46.05
N ASN A 252 -60.27 -44.59 -45.22
CA ASN A 252 -60.96 -45.83 -45.58
C ASN A 252 -60.11 -47.03 -46.02
N SER A 253 -59.85 -47.95 -45.10
CA SER A 253 -60.01 -49.39 -45.34
C SER A 253 -60.10 -50.14 -44.00
N LYS A 254 -61.31 -50.49 -43.59
CA LYS A 254 -61.56 -51.53 -42.59
C LYS A 254 -61.22 -52.88 -43.22
N ALA A 255 -60.05 -53.41 -42.93
CA ALA A 255 -59.80 -54.84 -43.01
C ALA A 255 -60.03 -55.41 -41.60
N GLU A 256 -60.95 -56.38 -41.47
CA GLU A 256 -61.09 -57.13 -40.22
C GLU A 256 -59.82 -57.97 -40.02
N PRO A 257 -59.16 -57.87 -38.85
CA PRO A 257 -57.98 -58.67 -38.56
C PRO A 257 -58.39 -60.14 -38.53
N THR A 258 -57.62 -60.95 -39.24
CA THR A 258 -57.80 -62.40 -39.21
C THR A 258 -57.55 -62.91 -37.78
N ARG A 259 -58.17 -64.05 -37.42
CA ARG A 259 -58.15 -64.60 -36.06
C ARG A 259 -56.74 -64.78 -35.47
N ASP A 260 -55.74 -64.94 -36.32
CA ASP A 260 -54.34 -65.06 -35.94
C ASP A 260 -53.69 -63.69 -35.61
N GLU A 261 -54.05 -62.63 -36.33
CA GLU A 261 -53.60 -61.25 -36.05
C GLU A 261 -54.21 -60.72 -34.75
N ALA A 262 -55.46 -61.09 -34.43
CA ALA A 262 -56.09 -60.73 -33.16
C ALA A 262 -55.41 -61.41 -31.96
N HIS A 263 -54.92 -62.64 -32.12
CA HIS A 263 -54.19 -63.37 -31.07
C HIS A 263 -52.77 -62.80 -30.89
N GLU A 264 -52.08 -62.45 -31.98
CA GLU A 264 -50.77 -61.81 -31.90
C GLU A 264 -50.86 -60.38 -31.32
N ALA A 265 -51.89 -59.61 -31.70
CA ALA A 265 -52.16 -58.30 -31.09
C ALA A 265 -52.49 -58.40 -29.60
N ALA A 266 -53.19 -59.45 -29.15
CA ALA A 266 -53.46 -59.71 -27.74
C ALA A 266 -52.18 -60.07 -26.96
N LEU A 267 -51.30 -60.90 -27.54
CA LEU A 267 -49.99 -61.22 -26.94
C LEU A 267 -49.05 -59.99 -26.92
N ALA A 268 -49.07 -59.16 -27.96
CA ALA A 268 -48.34 -57.91 -28.02
C ALA A 268 -48.85 -56.92 -26.96
N ALA A 269 -50.17 -56.79 -26.81
CA ALA A 269 -50.80 -55.95 -25.79
C ALA A 269 -50.47 -56.44 -24.36
N ALA A 270 -50.48 -57.76 -24.13
CA ALA A 270 -50.09 -58.35 -22.84
C ALA A 270 -48.61 -58.12 -22.52
N ARG A 271 -47.71 -58.23 -23.50
CA ARG A 271 -46.28 -57.88 -23.33
C ARG A 271 -46.09 -56.39 -23.06
N LEU A 272 -46.85 -55.52 -23.73
CA LEU A 272 -46.80 -54.08 -23.51
C LEU A 272 -47.32 -53.69 -22.13
N ALA A 273 -48.37 -54.37 -21.64
CA ALA A 273 -48.89 -54.20 -20.29
C ALA A 273 -47.87 -54.64 -19.23
N ALA A 274 -47.27 -55.83 -19.38
CA ALA A 274 -46.25 -56.33 -18.47
C ALA A 274 -44.97 -55.47 -18.45
N ASN A 275 -44.56 -54.94 -19.62
CA ASN A 275 -43.44 -54.00 -19.69
C ASN A 275 -43.78 -52.65 -19.06
N ARG A 276 -45.02 -52.18 -19.17
CA ARG A 276 -45.46 -50.91 -18.56
C ARG A 276 -45.45 -50.99 -17.03
N GLU A 277 -45.79 -52.15 -16.47
CA GLU A 277 -45.72 -52.42 -15.03
C GLU A 277 -44.27 -52.43 -14.53
N LYS A 278 -43.37 -53.15 -15.22
CA LYS A 278 -41.93 -53.15 -14.89
C LYS A 278 -41.27 -51.79 -15.03
N VAL A 279 -41.63 -51.01 -16.07
CA VAL A 279 -41.17 -49.63 -16.22
C VAL A 279 -41.72 -48.77 -15.07
N GLY A 280 -42.96 -48.98 -14.64
CA GLY A 280 -43.53 -48.31 -13.46
C GLY A 280 -42.73 -48.55 -12.17
N GLU A 281 -42.32 -49.80 -11.91
CA GLU A 281 -41.50 -50.15 -10.74
C GLU A 281 -40.09 -49.54 -10.81
N ILE A 282 -39.43 -49.61 -11.97
CA ILE A 282 -38.09 -49.02 -12.17
C ILE A 282 -38.16 -47.49 -12.03
N THR A 283 -39.22 -46.85 -12.54
CA THR A 283 -39.38 -45.39 -12.43
C THR A 283 -39.67 -44.95 -11.00
N SER A 284 -40.38 -45.78 -10.20
CA SER A 284 -40.57 -45.53 -8.77
C SER A 284 -39.29 -45.70 -7.97
N ALA A 285 -38.46 -46.71 -8.27
CA ALA A 285 -37.16 -46.89 -7.64
C ALA A 285 -36.20 -45.71 -7.96
N PHE A 286 -36.17 -45.25 -9.22
CA PHE A 286 -35.37 -44.07 -9.62
C PHE A 286 -35.82 -42.76 -8.96
N LYS A 287 -37.12 -42.62 -8.68
CA LYS A 287 -37.63 -41.47 -7.91
C LYS A 287 -37.15 -41.49 -6.45
N GLY A 288 -36.91 -42.67 -5.87
CA GLY A 288 -36.32 -42.83 -4.54
C GLY A 288 -34.89 -42.29 -4.49
N PHE A 289 -34.04 -42.73 -5.43
CA PHE A 289 -32.65 -42.25 -5.54
C PHE A 289 -32.54 -40.75 -5.81
N ALA A 290 -33.38 -40.21 -6.70
CA ALA A 290 -33.38 -38.77 -6.97
C ALA A 290 -33.84 -37.93 -5.76
N LEU A 291 -34.61 -38.53 -4.84
CA LEU A 291 -35.03 -37.86 -3.60
C LEU A 291 -33.91 -37.91 -2.55
N GLU A 292 -33.18 -39.02 -2.44
CA GLU A 292 -32.01 -39.13 -1.55
C GLU A 292 -30.89 -38.18 -1.95
N ASP A 293 -30.50 -38.13 -3.23
CA ASP A 293 -29.47 -37.20 -3.73
C ASP A 293 -29.85 -35.73 -3.46
N LYS A 294 -31.14 -35.41 -3.58
CA LYS A 294 -31.64 -34.05 -3.31
C LYS A 294 -31.57 -33.72 -1.82
N ILE A 295 -31.90 -34.66 -0.94
CA ILE A 295 -31.81 -34.48 0.52
C ILE A 295 -30.34 -34.33 0.93
N GLU A 296 -29.43 -35.11 0.34
CA GLU A 296 -27.99 -35.03 0.63
C GLU A 296 -27.38 -33.71 0.14
N GLN A 297 -27.76 -33.26 -1.05
CA GLN A 297 -27.32 -31.97 -1.58
C GLN A 297 -27.84 -30.78 -0.75
N GLU A 298 -29.11 -30.80 -0.34
CA GLU A 298 -29.69 -29.79 0.55
C GLU A 298 -29.01 -29.79 1.93
N ALA A 299 -28.63 -30.96 2.45
CA ALA A 299 -27.88 -31.09 3.70
C ALA A 299 -26.45 -30.52 3.57
N MET A 300 -25.75 -30.78 2.47
CA MET A 300 -24.43 -30.21 2.20
C MET A 300 -24.46 -28.69 2.03
N ASP A 301 -25.45 -28.16 1.29
CA ASP A 301 -25.60 -26.72 1.11
C ASP A 301 -25.94 -26.00 2.42
N LYS A 302 -26.75 -26.64 3.27
CA LYS A 302 -27.05 -26.13 4.62
C LYS A 302 -25.80 -26.15 5.50
N ALA A 303 -25.03 -27.23 5.51
CA ALA A 303 -23.79 -27.34 6.28
C ALA A 303 -22.77 -26.29 5.85
N LYS A 304 -22.60 -26.09 4.53
CA LYS A 304 -21.72 -25.07 3.97
C LYS A 304 -22.13 -23.66 4.38
N LYS A 305 -23.42 -23.33 4.36
CA LYS A 305 -23.92 -22.02 4.82
C LYS A 305 -23.69 -21.79 6.30
N GLU A 306 -23.90 -22.82 7.13
CA GLU A 306 -23.63 -22.74 8.57
C GLU A 306 -22.13 -22.56 8.85
N GLU A 307 -21.27 -23.22 8.08
CA GLU A 307 -19.81 -23.06 8.17
C GLU A 307 -19.37 -21.66 7.73
N GLU A 308 -19.86 -21.15 6.59
CA GLU A 308 -19.60 -19.77 6.13
C GLU A 308 -20.08 -18.73 7.16
N ALA A 309 -21.24 -18.94 7.80
CA ALA A 309 -21.75 -18.05 8.85
C ALA A 309 -20.87 -18.07 10.11
N LYS A 310 -20.38 -19.25 10.52
CA LYS A 310 -19.44 -19.38 11.65
C LYS A 310 -18.10 -18.69 11.36
N TRP A 311 -17.58 -18.86 10.14
CA TRP A 311 -16.35 -18.17 9.74
C TRP A 311 -16.51 -16.66 9.76
N LYS A 312 -17.63 -16.15 9.25
CA LYS A 312 -17.93 -14.72 9.27
C LYS A 312 -18.05 -14.16 10.70
N ASP A 313 -18.74 -14.87 11.60
CA ASP A 313 -18.83 -14.50 13.03
C ASP A 313 -17.45 -14.54 13.72
N LEU A 314 -16.60 -15.51 13.38
CA LEU A 314 -15.24 -15.59 13.91
C LEU A 314 -14.35 -14.45 13.40
N GLU A 315 -14.50 -14.10 12.12
CA GLU A 315 -13.81 -12.98 11.46
C GLU A 315 -14.23 -11.66 12.11
N ASP A 316 -15.52 -11.42 12.26
CA ASP A 316 -16.08 -10.24 12.95
C ASP A 316 -15.60 -10.14 14.41
N LYS A 317 -15.61 -11.26 15.16
CA LYS A 317 -15.10 -11.30 16.54
C LYS A 317 -13.59 -11.08 16.62
N SER A 318 -12.84 -11.59 15.64
CA SER A 318 -11.39 -11.38 15.55
C SER A 318 -11.06 -9.92 15.22
N HIS A 319 -11.85 -9.30 14.35
CA HIS A 319 -11.77 -7.89 13.98
C HIS A 319 -12.08 -7.00 15.20
N TYR A 320 -13.15 -7.29 15.94
CA TYR A 320 -13.48 -6.57 17.19
C TYR A 320 -12.41 -6.73 18.28
N ARG A 321 -11.87 -7.94 18.48
CA ARG A 321 -10.77 -8.16 19.44
C ARG A 321 -9.48 -7.46 19.00
N PHE A 322 -9.23 -7.42 17.71
CA PHE A 322 -8.14 -6.67 17.11
C PHE A 322 -8.32 -5.17 17.42
N LEU A 323 -9.43 -4.55 17.01
CA LEU A 323 -9.76 -3.14 17.31
C LEU A 323 -9.66 -2.81 18.82
N ALA A 324 -10.17 -3.68 19.70
CA ALA A 324 -10.04 -3.51 21.16
C ALA A 324 -8.58 -3.56 21.66
N ARG A 325 -7.75 -4.43 21.07
CA ARG A 325 -6.32 -4.51 21.37
C ARG A 325 -5.56 -3.30 20.82
N LEU A 326 -5.97 -2.76 19.67
CA LEU A 326 -5.42 -1.53 19.08
C LEU A 326 -5.64 -0.31 19.98
N ALA A 327 -6.84 -0.19 20.57
CA ALA A 327 -7.16 0.86 21.54
C ALA A 327 -6.25 0.84 22.79
N SER A 328 -5.72 -0.33 23.17
CA SER A 328 -4.83 -0.49 24.33
C SER A 328 -3.36 -0.15 24.07
N LEU A 329 -2.92 -0.02 22.80
CA LEU A 329 -1.51 0.15 22.42
C LEU A 329 -1.10 1.62 22.13
N HIS A 330 -1.89 2.58 22.59
CA HIS A 330 -1.71 4.02 22.34
C HIS A 330 -0.42 4.58 23.00
N GLU A 331 0.71 4.42 22.31
CA GLU A 331 1.77 5.42 22.40
C GLU A 331 1.32 6.65 21.61
N LYS A 332 1.26 7.81 22.27
CA LYS A 332 0.84 9.05 21.61
C LYS A 332 1.84 9.39 20.50
N PRO A 333 1.42 9.43 19.23
CA PRO A 333 2.27 9.92 18.16
C PRO A 333 2.66 11.38 18.45
N PRO A 334 3.82 11.85 17.93
CA PRO A 334 4.34 13.19 18.21
C PRO A 334 3.58 14.31 17.46
N LEU A 335 2.29 14.14 17.19
CA LEU A 335 1.44 15.20 16.63
C LEU A 335 0.96 16.12 17.75
N ARG A 336 1.06 17.42 17.55
CA ARG A 336 0.46 18.39 18.47
C ARG A 336 -1.06 18.29 18.36
N GLN A 337 -1.73 18.37 19.51
CA GLN A 337 -3.19 18.28 19.60
C GLN A 337 -3.94 19.48 18.99
N ALA A 338 -3.26 20.59 18.70
CA ALA A 338 -3.89 21.79 18.16
C ALA A 338 -3.33 22.14 16.78
N TYR A 339 -4.24 22.38 15.84
CA TYR A 339 -3.94 23.07 14.58
C TYR A 339 -3.46 24.50 14.86
N ARG A 340 -2.34 24.88 14.24
CA ARG A 340 -1.83 26.26 14.31
C ARG A 340 -1.50 26.72 12.89
N PRO A 341 -2.38 27.48 12.23
CA PRO A 341 -2.03 28.12 10.97
C PRO A 341 -0.83 29.05 11.19
N ALA A 342 -0.20 29.49 10.10
CA ALA A 342 1.01 30.31 10.11
C ALA A 342 0.98 31.37 11.24
N PHE A 343 1.90 31.25 12.20
CA PHE A 343 2.04 32.15 13.34
C PHE A 343 3.38 32.87 13.29
N LYS A 344 3.53 33.93 14.08
CA LYS A 344 4.78 34.69 14.15
C LYS A 344 5.92 33.79 14.64
N VAL A 345 6.85 33.49 13.74
CA VAL A 345 7.99 32.63 14.06
C VAL A 345 9.10 33.52 14.64
N GLY A 346 9.45 33.35 15.91
CA GLY A 346 10.54 34.10 16.55
C GLY A 346 11.95 33.76 16.02
N ARG A 347 12.09 32.71 15.20
CA ARG A 347 13.36 32.29 14.62
C ARG A 347 13.72 33.06 13.35
N ILE A 348 14.98 33.41 13.20
CA ILE A 348 15.52 33.99 11.98
C ILE A 348 15.46 32.92 10.87
N PRO A 349 14.93 33.23 9.66
CA PRO A 349 14.97 32.28 8.56
C PRO A 349 16.41 31.94 8.15
N PRO A 350 16.65 30.74 7.58
CA PRO A 350 17.94 30.40 6.99
C PRO A 350 18.36 31.42 5.91
N PRO A 351 19.67 31.59 5.65
CA PRO A 351 20.13 32.39 4.52
C PRO A 351 19.45 31.93 3.21
N CYS A 352 18.86 32.88 2.49
CA CYS A 352 18.16 32.56 1.25
C CYS A 352 19.15 32.38 0.09
N PRO A 353 18.89 31.42 -0.84
CA PRO A 353 19.64 31.31 -2.08
C PRO A 353 19.64 32.62 -2.89
N ASP A 354 20.80 32.95 -3.49
CA ASP A 354 20.99 34.18 -4.26
C ASP A 354 19.96 34.31 -5.40
N LEU A 355 19.25 35.44 -5.44
CA LEU A 355 18.17 35.66 -6.41
C LEU A 355 18.70 35.74 -7.85
N LYS A 356 19.86 36.39 -8.06
CA LYS A 356 20.42 36.56 -9.41
C LYS A 356 20.81 35.20 -9.98
N LEU A 357 21.42 34.34 -9.17
CA LEU A 357 21.81 33.00 -9.55
C LEU A 357 20.58 32.10 -9.82
N ARG A 358 19.53 32.19 -8.99
CA ARG A 358 18.25 31.50 -9.24
C ARG A 358 17.62 31.94 -10.56
N GLN A 359 17.58 33.24 -10.84
CA GLN A 359 17.07 33.77 -12.11
C GLN A 359 17.85 33.22 -13.29
N GLN A 360 19.19 33.24 -13.24
CA GLN A 360 20.03 32.68 -14.30
C GLN A 360 19.76 31.19 -14.54
N ILE A 361 19.60 30.39 -13.48
CA ILE A 361 19.26 28.97 -13.62
C ILE A 361 17.86 28.83 -14.25
N TRP A 362 16.88 29.60 -13.79
CA TRP A 362 15.49 29.60 -14.28
C TRP A 362 15.41 29.91 -15.77
N ASP A 363 16.17 30.92 -16.23
CA ASP A 363 16.25 31.32 -17.63
C ASP A 363 16.90 30.22 -18.48
N ILE A 364 17.98 29.60 -18.00
CA ILE A 364 18.69 28.52 -18.71
C ILE A 364 17.83 27.26 -18.87
N VAL A 365 16.99 26.95 -17.88
CA VAL A 365 16.07 25.79 -17.96
C VAL A 365 14.75 26.13 -18.65
N GLU A 366 14.62 27.36 -19.16
CA GLU A 366 13.47 27.84 -19.94
C GLU A 366 12.13 27.68 -19.20
N PHE A 367 12.12 27.87 -17.88
CA PHE A 367 10.86 27.85 -17.14
C PHE A 367 10.01 29.09 -17.46
N PRO A 368 8.66 28.96 -17.47
CA PRO A 368 7.77 30.10 -17.67
C PRO A 368 8.01 31.20 -16.65
N SER A 369 7.63 32.44 -16.98
CA SER A 369 7.68 33.55 -16.02
C SER A 369 6.90 33.18 -14.73
N PRO A 370 7.48 33.41 -13.53
CA PRO A 370 6.80 33.13 -12.28
C PRO A 370 5.45 33.84 -12.19
N THR A 371 4.38 33.08 -11.96
CA THR A 371 3.01 33.59 -11.80
C THR A 371 2.26 32.78 -10.74
N GLY A 372 1.12 33.30 -10.29
CA GLY A 372 0.24 32.62 -9.32
C GLY A 372 0.97 32.29 -8.01
N PRO A 373 1.09 31.01 -7.62
CA PRO A 373 1.77 30.62 -6.40
C PRO A 373 3.29 30.81 -6.47
N CYS A 374 3.89 30.97 -7.66
CA CYS A 374 5.32 31.22 -7.81
C CYS A 374 5.60 32.73 -7.71
N LEU A 375 6.19 33.17 -6.59
CA LEU A 375 6.49 34.58 -6.33
C LEU A 375 7.75 35.07 -7.06
N GLY A 376 8.57 34.14 -7.53
CA GLY A 376 9.83 34.41 -8.22
C GLY A 376 10.52 33.13 -8.68
N PRO A 377 11.72 33.22 -9.27
CA PRO A 377 12.47 32.06 -9.74
C PRO A 377 12.77 31.10 -8.59
N PHE A 378 12.21 29.90 -8.61
CA PHE A 378 12.33 28.92 -7.52
C PHE A 378 11.85 29.43 -6.15
N GLU A 379 10.86 30.34 -6.13
CA GLU A 379 10.23 30.83 -4.91
C GLU A 379 8.73 30.57 -4.94
N LEU A 380 8.23 29.88 -3.92
CA LEU A 380 6.86 29.40 -3.84
C LEU A 380 6.15 29.98 -2.62
N ALA A 381 4.98 30.60 -2.83
CA ALA A 381 4.13 31.07 -1.75
C ALA A 381 3.67 29.91 -0.86
N LEU A 382 3.63 30.15 0.44
CA LEU A 382 3.02 29.21 1.38
C LEU A 382 1.53 29.52 1.54
N PRO A 383 0.65 28.50 1.60
CA PRO A 383 -0.76 28.74 1.87
C PRO A 383 -0.95 29.38 3.26
N PRO A 384 -1.85 30.36 3.44
CA PRO A 384 -2.08 31.00 4.75
C PRO A 384 -2.51 30.01 5.85
N TRP A 385 -3.14 28.91 5.46
CA TRP A 385 -3.59 27.83 6.35
C TRP A 385 -2.54 26.74 6.59
N VAL A 386 -1.31 26.87 6.07
CA VAL A 386 -0.28 25.86 6.32
C VAL A 386 0.05 25.81 7.82
N ASP A 387 0.06 24.62 8.42
CA ASP A 387 0.62 24.45 9.78
C ASP A 387 2.15 24.45 9.70
N PHE A 388 2.71 25.65 9.58
CA PHE A 388 4.14 25.84 9.36
C PHE A 388 5.00 25.12 10.42
N PHE A 389 4.51 24.98 11.65
CA PHE A 389 5.29 24.29 12.68
C PHE A 389 5.29 22.78 12.51
N ASP A 390 4.14 22.14 12.30
CA ASP A 390 4.14 20.68 12.17
C ASP A 390 4.66 20.23 10.81
N LEU A 391 4.53 21.07 9.76
CA LEU A 391 4.87 20.67 8.40
C LEU A 391 6.29 21.08 7.97
N LEU A 392 6.87 22.13 8.56
CA LEU A 392 8.17 22.67 8.14
C LEU A 392 9.16 22.86 9.30
N LEU A 393 8.76 23.55 10.37
CA LEU A 393 9.73 23.98 11.40
C LEU A 393 10.07 22.87 12.39
N GLY A 394 9.06 22.22 12.96
CA GLY A 394 9.15 21.31 14.09
C GLY A 394 9.57 21.98 15.40
N LYS A 395 9.60 21.19 16.47
CA LYS A 395 10.07 21.65 17.80
C LYS A 395 11.52 22.13 17.68
N GLU A 396 11.77 23.37 18.09
CA GLU A 396 13.11 23.99 18.04
C GLU A 396 13.73 23.99 16.62
N GLY A 397 12.92 24.05 15.56
CA GLY A 397 13.45 24.05 14.19
C GLY A 397 14.09 22.72 13.77
N LYS A 398 13.93 21.65 14.56
CA LYS A 398 14.57 20.36 14.31
C LYS A 398 14.07 19.69 13.04
N LEU A 399 12.81 19.88 12.66
CA LEU A 399 12.28 19.29 11.42
C LEU A 399 12.95 19.97 10.23
N PHE A 400 13.02 21.30 10.24
CA PHE A 400 13.64 22.07 9.16
C PHE A 400 15.14 21.78 9.04
N GLY A 401 15.88 21.73 10.15
CA GLY A 401 17.32 21.47 10.12
C GLY A 401 17.69 20.14 9.44
N ARG A 402 16.81 19.14 9.55
CA ARG A 402 17.00 17.81 8.96
C ARG A 402 16.62 17.74 7.48
N ILE A 403 15.97 18.76 6.91
CA ILE A 403 15.68 18.79 5.47
C ILE A 403 16.98 18.67 4.67
N SER A 404 18.07 19.26 5.17
CA SER A 404 19.40 19.15 4.58
C SER A 404 19.95 17.72 4.45
N GLU A 405 19.45 16.76 5.24
CA GLU A 405 19.80 15.34 5.13
C GLU A 405 19.30 14.71 3.83
N PHE A 406 18.25 15.30 3.23
CA PHE A 406 17.51 14.76 2.08
C PHE A 406 17.60 15.68 0.84
N THR A 407 18.47 16.68 0.88
CA THR A 407 18.73 17.58 -0.24
C THR A 407 20.19 17.46 -0.67
N PRO A 408 20.51 17.51 -1.97
CA PRO A 408 21.88 17.56 -2.44
C PRO A 408 22.66 18.69 -1.77
N ARG A 409 23.92 18.45 -1.43
CA ARG A 409 24.79 19.40 -0.69
C ARG A 409 24.85 20.79 -1.32
N ASP A 410 24.77 20.87 -2.65
CA ASP A 410 24.88 22.12 -3.40
C ASP A 410 23.55 22.89 -3.51
N VAL A 411 22.47 22.37 -2.93
CA VAL A 411 21.13 22.94 -2.97
C VAL A 411 20.67 23.24 -1.54
N ALA A 412 20.03 24.39 -1.35
CA ALA A 412 19.42 24.77 -0.09
C ALA A 412 17.92 25.03 -0.28
N ILE A 413 17.16 24.67 0.75
CA ILE A 413 15.77 25.10 0.95
C ILE A 413 15.77 26.11 2.08
N ALA A 414 15.26 27.31 1.81
CA ALA A 414 15.05 28.36 2.79
C ALA A 414 13.57 28.77 2.84
N TRP A 415 13.22 29.64 3.77
CA TRP A 415 11.90 30.26 3.83
C TRP A 415 12.01 31.76 4.10
N THR A 416 10.99 32.54 3.76
CA THR A 416 10.95 33.98 3.99
C THR A 416 9.83 34.36 4.95
N LYS A 417 9.86 35.61 5.43
CA LYS A 417 8.80 36.21 6.24
C LYS A 417 8.20 37.43 5.57
N ASN A 418 6.94 37.70 5.88
CA ASN A 418 6.34 39.01 5.62
C ASN A 418 6.73 40.02 6.72
N GLU A 419 6.25 41.26 6.58
CA GLU A 419 6.48 42.36 7.52
C GLU A 419 5.96 42.05 8.94
N ASP A 420 4.91 41.23 9.06
CA ASP A 420 4.34 40.79 10.33
C ASP A 420 5.13 39.67 11.02
N GLY A 421 6.17 39.15 10.37
CA GLY A 421 6.98 38.03 10.86
C GLY A 421 6.34 36.65 10.65
N LEU A 422 5.30 36.56 9.84
CA LEU A 422 4.67 35.31 9.43
C LEU A 422 5.47 34.67 8.27
N PRO A 423 5.61 33.34 8.24
CA PRO A 423 6.18 32.64 7.08
C PRO A 423 5.40 32.97 5.81
N LYS A 424 6.11 33.32 4.74
CA LYS A 424 5.53 33.80 3.48
C LYS A 424 5.78 32.86 2.31
N SER A 425 7.02 32.43 2.10
CA SER A 425 7.40 31.60 0.96
C SER A 425 8.50 30.59 1.30
N LEU A 426 8.63 29.55 0.48
CA LEU A 426 9.79 28.67 0.40
C LEU A 426 10.66 29.08 -0.79
N VAL A 427 11.98 29.01 -0.62
CA VAL A 427 12.95 29.34 -1.67
C VAL A 427 13.88 28.15 -1.85
N VAL A 428 13.98 27.67 -3.09
CA VAL A 428 14.92 26.60 -3.48
C VAL A 428 16.01 27.21 -4.35
N GLY A 429 17.25 26.81 -4.17
CA GLY A 429 18.33 27.26 -5.05
C GLY A 429 19.70 26.80 -4.61
N PRO A 430 20.76 27.28 -5.25
CA PRO A 430 22.13 26.95 -4.89
C PRO A 430 22.44 27.35 -3.45
N HIS A 431 23.24 26.53 -2.76
CA HIS A 431 23.55 26.75 -1.36
C HIS A 431 24.32 28.07 -1.16
N PRO A 432 23.86 28.97 -0.26
CA PRO A 432 24.41 30.33 -0.17
C PRO A 432 25.87 30.40 0.29
N ASP A 433 26.33 29.40 1.06
CA ASP A 433 27.70 29.36 1.58
C ASP A 433 28.73 28.75 0.60
N LEU A 434 28.30 28.30 -0.58
CA LEU A 434 29.15 27.64 -1.56
C LEU A 434 29.26 28.48 -2.84
N GLY A 435 30.46 28.55 -3.41
CA GLY A 435 30.71 29.24 -4.67
C GLY A 435 30.13 28.45 -5.85
N HIS A 436 29.03 28.94 -6.41
CA HIS A 436 28.29 28.24 -7.47
C HIS A 436 28.30 28.99 -8.80
N SER A 437 28.15 28.24 -9.90
CA SER A 437 27.95 28.80 -11.25
C SER A 437 26.64 28.30 -11.84
N ALA A 438 25.82 29.22 -12.38
CA ALA A 438 24.58 28.86 -13.09
C ALA A 438 24.82 27.97 -14.31
N THR A 439 26.03 28.03 -14.90
CA THR A 439 26.40 27.20 -16.05
C THR A 439 26.71 25.75 -15.70
N SER A 440 26.80 25.40 -14.41
CA SER A 440 26.99 24.01 -13.96
C SER A 440 25.74 23.15 -14.22
N GLY A 441 25.85 22.22 -15.18
CA GLY A 441 24.78 21.28 -15.52
C GLY A 441 24.29 20.44 -14.32
N PRO A 442 25.19 19.80 -13.54
CA PRO A 442 24.80 19.03 -12.36
C PRO A 442 24.03 19.86 -11.31
N LEU A 443 24.47 21.09 -11.04
CA LEU A 443 23.80 21.98 -10.11
C LEU A 443 22.38 22.33 -10.58
N ARG A 444 22.23 22.71 -11.86
CA ARG A 444 20.90 23.02 -12.42
C ARG A 444 19.95 21.84 -12.28
N LYS A 445 20.41 20.64 -12.62
CA LYS A 445 19.63 19.41 -12.47
C LYS A 445 19.20 19.20 -11.02
N ALA A 446 20.13 19.30 -10.07
CA ALA A 446 19.84 19.15 -8.64
C ALA A 446 18.83 20.20 -8.13
N VAL A 447 18.98 21.47 -8.53
CA VAL A 447 18.04 22.55 -8.16
C VAL A 447 16.64 22.26 -8.72
N CYS A 448 16.54 21.85 -9.99
CA CYS A 448 15.25 21.50 -10.60
C CYS A 448 14.59 20.29 -9.92
N GLU A 449 15.36 19.25 -9.58
CA GLU A 449 14.85 18.06 -8.89
C GLU A 449 14.26 18.42 -7.52
N VAL A 450 15.01 19.16 -6.69
CA VAL A 450 14.51 19.62 -5.38
C VAL A 450 13.33 20.59 -5.55
N TRP A 451 13.37 21.45 -6.55
CA TRP A 451 12.26 22.36 -6.85
C TRP A 451 10.96 21.61 -7.11
N PHE A 452 10.97 20.63 -8.02
CA PHE A 452 9.78 19.85 -8.30
C PHE A 452 9.28 19.06 -7.09
N GLN A 453 10.18 18.59 -6.22
CA GLN A 453 9.79 17.94 -4.96
C GLN A 453 9.06 18.92 -4.03
N VAL A 454 9.58 20.14 -3.88
CA VAL A 454 8.95 21.19 -3.06
C VAL A 454 7.61 21.64 -3.65
N VAL A 455 7.53 21.80 -4.98
CA VAL A 455 6.27 22.11 -5.68
C VAL A 455 5.25 21.01 -5.44
N SER A 456 5.63 19.75 -5.62
CA SER A 456 4.72 18.60 -5.42
C SER A 456 4.23 18.51 -3.97
N TRP A 457 5.11 18.72 -3.00
CA TRP A 457 4.72 18.83 -1.59
C TRP A 457 3.76 19.99 -1.34
N ALA A 458 4.03 21.15 -1.92
CA ALA A 458 3.21 22.34 -1.72
C ALA A 458 1.83 22.20 -2.33
N THR A 459 1.69 21.53 -3.48
CA THR A 459 0.39 21.16 -4.05
C THR A 459 -0.47 20.43 -3.01
N GLU A 460 0.10 19.48 -2.28
CA GLU A 460 -0.60 18.79 -1.20
C GLU A 460 -0.90 19.68 0.01
N ALA A 461 0.04 20.57 0.37
CA ALA A 461 -0.16 21.54 1.45
C ALA A 461 -1.29 22.55 1.12
N TYR A 462 -1.42 22.97 -0.14
CA TYR A 462 -2.53 23.81 -0.61
C TYR A 462 -3.88 23.11 -0.48
N LEU A 463 -3.92 21.80 -0.74
CA LEU A 463 -5.09 20.96 -0.48
C LEU A 463 -5.33 20.68 1.01
N GLY A 464 -4.50 21.23 1.91
CA GLY A 464 -4.65 21.06 3.35
C GLY A 464 -4.15 19.73 3.88
N ARG A 465 -3.31 19.01 3.13
CA ARG A 465 -2.73 17.74 3.62
C ARG A 465 -1.70 18.01 4.71
N PRO A 466 -1.79 17.33 5.87
CA PRO A 466 -0.89 17.51 7.00
C PRO A 466 0.43 16.72 6.87
N HIS A 467 1.05 16.69 5.68
CA HIS A 467 2.29 15.95 5.42
C HIS A 467 3.55 16.82 5.60
N PRO A 468 4.47 16.51 6.53
CA PRO A 468 5.67 17.32 6.70
C PRO A 468 6.65 17.23 5.54
N LEU A 469 7.23 18.36 5.11
CA LEU A 469 8.16 18.42 3.97
C LEU A 469 9.34 17.45 4.15
N LEU A 470 9.89 17.36 5.36
CA LEU A 470 10.96 16.41 5.68
C LEU A 470 10.59 14.96 5.31
N HIS A 471 9.38 14.52 5.68
CA HIS A 471 8.91 13.17 5.40
C HIS A 471 8.61 12.98 3.91
N TYR A 472 8.14 14.04 3.25
CA TYR A 472 7.91 14.04 1.82
C TYR A 472 9.19 13.77 1.04
N LEU A 473 10.24 14.56 1.33
CA LEU A 473 11.55 14.44 0.69
C LEU A 473 12.16 13.05 0.91
N LYS A 474 12.12 12.56 2.15
CA LYS A 474 12.58 11.19 2.49
C LYS A 474 11.83 10.11 1.72
N CYS A 475 10.49 10.22 1.66
CA CYS A 475 9.66 9.27 0.93
C CYS A 475 10.04 9.26 -0.55
N HIS A 476 10.21 10.45 -1.10
CA HIS A 476 10.52 10.66 -2.49
C HIS A 476 11.91 10.15 -2.89
N GLU A 477 12.95 10.42 -2.09
CA GLU A 477 14.29 9.83 -2.28
C GLU A 477 14.23 8.30 -2.33
N THR A 478 13.53 7.69 -1.36
CA THR A 478 13.37 6.22 -1.30
C THR A 478 12.62 5.66 -2.52
N LEU A 479 11.65 6.40 -3.04
CA LEU A 479 10.87 5.98 -4.20
C LEU A 479 11.65 6.18 -5.51
N PHE A 480 12.40 7.28 -5.64
CA PHE A 480 13.24 7.56 -6.80
C PHE A 480 14.28 6.46 -7.03
N GLU A 481 15.03 6.12 -5.98
CA GLU A 481 16.05 5.06 -6.04
C GLU A 481 15.49 3.71 -6.53
N LYS A 482 14.21 3.46 -6.28
CA LYS A 482 13.59 2.14 -6.51
C LYS A 482 12.67 2.08 -7.73
N LYS A 483 12.23 3.21 -8.26
CA LYS A 483 11.09 3.25 -9.21
C LYS A 483 11.25 4.18 -10.40
N ASP A 484 12.36 4.92 -10.50
CA ASP A 484 12.61 5.85 -11.61
C ASP A 484 11.39 6.77 -11.86
N ILE A 485 10.78 7.23 -10.75
CA ILE A 485 9.70 8.22 -10.84
C ILE A 485 10.35 9.48 -11.38
N VAL A 486 9.98 9.93 -12.58
CA VAL A 486 10.51 11.19 -13.12
C VAL A 486 9.54 12.31 -12.75
N LEU A 487 9.97 13.21 -11.86
CA LEU A 487 9.27 14.47 -11.67
C LEU A 487 9.33 15.28 -12.98
N SER A 488 8.19 15.75 -13.43
CA SER A 488 8.04 16.36 -14.76
C SER A 488 7.43 17.75 -14.67
N SER A 489 7.42 18.47 -15.78
CA SER A 489 6.73 19.76 -15.91
C SER A 489 5.26 19.71 -15.46
N LYS A 490 4.61 18.55 -15.57
CA LYS A 490 3.23 18.32 -15.11
C LYS A 490 3.02 18.64 -13.62
N THR A 491 4.07 18.54 -12.81
CA THR A 491 4.02 18.90 -11.39
C THR A 491 3.68 20.38 -11.20
N MET A 492 4.17 21.26 -12.09
CA MET A 492 3.79 22.68 -12.09
C MET A 492 2.33 22.87 -12.51
N ASP A 493 1.87 22.16 -13.54
CA ASP A 493 0.48 22.23 -14.00
C ASP A 493 -0.48 21.87 -12.86
N SER A 494 -0.21 20.79 -12.12
CA SER A 494 -0.99 20.40 -10.95
C SER A 494 -0.99 21.45 -9.84
N LEU A 495 0.14 22.11 -9.59
CA LEU A 495 0.20 23.22 -8.63
C LEU A 495 -0.70 24.38 -9.07
N PHE A 496 -0.69 24.75 -10.36
CA PHE A 496 -1.53 25.84 -10.87
C PHE A 496 -3.02 25.48 -10.85
N GLU A 497 -3.39 24.25 -11.18
CA GLU A 497 -4.76 23.75 -11.06
C GLU A 497 -5.27 23.83 -9.61
N VAL A 498 -4.45 23.37 -8.66
CA VAL A 498 -4.77 23.49 -7.23
C VAL A 498 -4.82 24.94 -6.80
N TRP A 499 -3.88 25.78 -7.22
CA TRP A 499 -3.87 27.21 -6.91
C TRP A 499 -5.16 27.91 -7.37
N ASN A 500 -5.61 27.63 -8.59
CA ASN A 500 -6.86 28.17 -9.12
C ASN A 500 -8.07 27.67 -8.32
N THR A 501 -8.05 26.41 -7.89
CA THR A 501 -9.08 25.83 -7.04
C THR A 501 -9.12 26.50 -5.66
N VAL A 502 -7.97 26.71 -5.02
CA VAL A 502 -7.89 27.33 -3.68
C VAL A 502 -8.10 28.83 -3.68
N SER A 503 -7.94 29.48 -4.84
CA SER A 503 -8.23 30.90 -5.01
C SER A 503 -9.73 31.15 -5.15
N ASN A 504 -10.56 30.11 -5.32
CA ASN A 504 -12.01 30.24 -5.37
C ASN A 504 -12.56 30.51 -3.95
N PRO A 505 -13.23 31.66 -3.72
CA PRO A 505 -13.75 32.03 -2.41
C PRO A 505 -14.86 31.11 -1.88
N ASP A 506 -15.46 30.27 -2.74
CA ASP A 506 -16.50 29.32 -2.35
C ASP A 506 -15.96 28.16 -1.47
N TYR A 507 -14.64 27.97 -1.46
CA TYR A 507 -13.99 26.91 -0.69
C TYR A 507 -13.25 27.45 0.53
N ASP A 508 -13.67 27.02 1.71
CA ASP A 508 -12.94 27.28 2.96
C ASP A 508 -11.81 26.27 3.17
N PHE A 509 -10.70 26.46 2.45
CA PHE A 509 -9.51 25.61 2.59
C PHE A 509 -8.89 25.68 3.99
N PHE A 510 -9.15 26.72 4.76
CA PHE A 510 -8.75 26.79 6.15
C PHE A 510 -9.51 25.75 6.99
N ALA A 511 -10.84 25.71 6.89
CA ALA A 511 -11.67 24.72 7.57
C ALA A 511 -11.36 23.29 7.10
N ILE A 512 -11.10 23.09 5.80
CA ILE A 512 -10.69 21.79 5.24
C ILE A 512 -9.36 21.34 5.86
N SER A 513 -8.35 22.21 5.90
CA SER A 513 -7.03 21.90 6.46
C SER A 513 -7.09 21.59 7.94
N MET A 514 -7.89 22.34 8.69
CA MET A 514 -8.13 22.09 10.11
C MET A 514 -8.80 20.73 10.33
N THR A 515 -9.88 20.44 9.60
CA THR A 515 -10.60 19.16 9.68
C THR A 515 -9.69 17.98 9.35
N ARG A 516 -8.88 18.09 8.29
CA ARG A 516 -7.91 17.06 7.90
C ARG A 516 -6.86 16.82 8.97
N LYS A 517 -6.36 17.88 9.62
CA LYS A 517 -5.43 17.73 10.72
C LYS A 517 -6.08 17.04 11.93
N ASP A 518 -7.29 17.44 12.30
CA ASP A 518 -8.00 16.85 13.43
C ASP A 518 -8.31 15.37 13.17
N ASN A 519 -8.73 15.03 11.94
CA ASN A 519 -8.88 13.66 11.48
C ASN A 519 -7.57 12.88 11.57
N LEU A 520 -6.45 13.45 11.11
CA LEU A 520 -5.15 12.79 11.22
C LEU A 520 -4.77 12.55 12.69
N ILE A 521 -4.95 13.52 13.58
CA ILE A 521 -4.68 13.36 15.02
C ILE A 521 -5.49 12.21 15.61
N ARG A 522 -6.76 12.10 15.21
CA ARG A 522 -7.67 11.04 15.64
C ARG A 522 -7.26 9.67 15.08
N TRP A 523 -6.93 9.59 13.80
CA TRP A 523 -6.72 8.32 13.10
C TRP A 523 -5.32 7.73 13.24
N VAL A 524 -4.29 8.56 13.40
CA VAL A 524 -2.90 8.09 13.49
C VAL A 524 -2.68 7.03 14.57
N PRO A 525 -3.26 7.12 15.79
CA PRO A 525 -3.18 6.05 16.78
C PRO A 525 -3.76 4.72 16.29
N GLU A 526 -4.90 4.73 15.60
CA GLU A 526 -5.54 3.54 15.03
C GLU A 526 -4.67 2.93 13.93
N ILE A 527 -4.20 3.76 13.01
CA ILE A 527 -3.30 3.35 11.92
C ILE A 527 -2.00 2.77 12.47
N HIS A 528 -1.36 3.41 13.45
CA HIS A 528 -0.14 2.88 14.09
C HIS A 528 -0.38 1.54 14.74
N ALA A 529 -1.53 1.37 15.39
CA ALA A 529 -1.84 0.13 16.03
C ALA A 529 -1.94 -0.98 14.96
N ILE A 530 -2.60 -0.73 13.82
CA ILE A 530 -2.70 -1.69 12.70
C ILE A 530 -1.29 -2.01 12.17
N LEU A 531 -0.46 -0.98 11.95
CA LEU A 531 0.92 -1.13 11.49
C LEU A 531 1.83 -1.87 12.49
N LYS A 532 1.52 -1.84 13.79
CA LYS A 532 2.26 -2.58 14.83
C LYS A 532 1.94 -4.07 14.81
N VAL A 533 0.80 -4.49 14.25
CA VAL A 533 0.47 -5.90 14.14
C VAL A 533 1.37 -6.52 13.09
N ARG A 534 2.34 -7.32 13.54
CA ARG A 534 3.26 -8.04 12.66
C ARG A 534 2.47 -9.07 11.86
N GLY A 535 2.51 -8.97 10.53
CA GLY A 535 1.96 -9.97 9.62
C GLY A 535 1.77 -9.46 8.20
N ASP A 536 1.39 -10.39 7.34
CA ASP A 536 0.95 -10.25 5.95
C ASP A 536 -0.44 -9.59 5.81
N LYS A 537 -1.15 -9.40 6.93
CA LYS A 537 -2.51 -8.84 6.96
C LYS A 537 -2.59 -7.33 7.12
N VAL A 538 -1.46 -6.62 7.25
CA VAL A 538 -1.47 -5.16 7.49
C VAL A 538 -2.14 -4.41 6.35
N GLU A 539 -1.82 -4.74 5.11
CA GLU A 539 -2.41 -4.14 3.91
C GLU A 539 -3.94 -4.28 3.87
N LEU A 540 -4.43 -5.50 4.14
CA LEU A 540 -5.86 -5.80 4.15
C LEU A 540 -6.56 -5.11 5.32
N ALA A 541 -5.99 -5.16 6.53
CA ALA A 541 -6.57 -4.50 7.69
C ALA A 541 -6.65 -2.97 7.51
N LEU A 542 -5.67 -2.34 6.86
CA LEU A 542 -5.73 -0.91 6.52
C LEU A 542 -6.76 -0.63 5.43
N GLN A 543 -6.88 -1.52 4.44
CA GLN A 543 -7.90 -1.41 3.38
C GLN A 543 -9.31 -1.50 3.96
N ASP A 544 -9.55 -2.46 4.88
CA ASP A 544 -10.82 -2.61 5.59
C ASP A 544 -11.10 -1.38 6.47
N TRP A 545 -10.11 -0.91 7.23
CA TRP A 545 -10.23 0.30 8.05
C TRP A 545 -10.56 1.55 7.22
N VAL A 546 -10.01 1.67 6.01
CA VAL A 546 -10.32 2.78 5.09
C VAL A 546 -11.79 2.78 4.68
N VAL A 547 -12.39 1.60 4.45
CA VAL A 547 -13.79 1.48 4.02
C VAL A 547 -14.79 1.36 5.19
N GLU A 548 -14.31 1.11 6.41
CA GLU A 548 -15.16 0.83 7.56
C GLU A 548 -16.11 1.99 7.92
N GLY A 549 -17.41 1.73 7.78
CA GLY A 549 -18.49 2.64 8.19
C GLY A 549 -18.57 3.94 7.38
N GLN A 550 -17.95 4.00 6.20
CA GLN A 550 -17.97 5.19 5.34
C GLN A 550 -18.82 4.96 4.10
N GLN A 551 -19.75 5.88 3.85
CA GLN A 551 -20.64 5.85 2.68
C GLN A 551 -20.14 6.75 1.55
N ASP A 552 -19.24 7.70 1.81
CA ASP A 552 -18.79 8.68 0.83
C ASP A 552 -17.33 8.49 0.37
N GLU A 553 -17.09 8.68 -0.93
CA GLU A 553 -15.77 8.55 -1.55
C GLU A 553 -14.75 9.52 -0.95
N LYS A 554 -15.20 10.70 -0.49
CA LYS A 554 -14.32 11.73 0.07
C LYS A 554 -13.70 11.25 1.39
N SER A 555 -14.50 10.69 2.30
CA SER A 555 -14.02 10.13 3.57
C SER A 555 -13.05 8.96 3.36
N VAL A 556 -13.38 8.07 2.41
CA VAL A 556 -12.50 6.96 2.02
C VAL A 556 -11.15 7.47 1.51
N ARG A 557 -11.17 8.52 0.67
CA ARG A 557 -9.93 9.14 0.17
C ARG A 557 -9.13 9.81 1.30
N GLU A 558 -9.78 10.54 2.19
CA GLU A 558 -9.11 11.17 3.35
C GLU A 558 -8.48 10.13 4.29
N ARG A 559 -9.13 9.00 4.53
CA ARG A 559 -8.56 7.88 5.29
C ARG A 559 -7.38 7.24 4.56
N THR A 560 -7.50 7.03 3.25
CA THR A 560 -6.41 6.51 2.41
C THR A 560 -5.18 7.41 2.51
N ASP A 561 -5.37 8.72 2.39
CA ASP A 561 -4.33 9.73 2.54
C ASP A 561 -3.67 9.68 3.93
N ALA A 562 -4.48 9.55 5.00
CA ALA A 562 -3.98 9.44 6.36
C ALA A 562 -3.14 8.17 6.59
N VAL A 563 -3.55 7.03 6.01
CA VAL A 563 -2.76 5.79 6.04
C VAL A 563 -1.45 5.97 5.30
N MET A 564 -1.48 6.53 4.08
CA MET A 564 -0.26 6.81 3.30
C MET A 564 0.70 7.68 4.12
N ASP A 565 0.22 8.81 4.64
CA ASP A 565 1.03 9.78 5.39
C ASP A 565 1.64 9.20 6.68
N THR A 566 0.92 8.29 7.33
CA THR A 566 1.37 7.64 8.57
C THR A 566 2.34 6.51 8.27
N TRP A 567 2.01 5.64 7.31
CA TRP A 567 2.80 4.46 6.97
C TRP A 567 4.09 4.83 6.25
N ALA A 568 4.08 5.85 5.39
CA ALA A 568 5.26 6.31 4.67
C ALA A 568 6.41 6.74 5.59
N ARG A 569 6.13 7.11 6.84
CA ARG A 569 7.16 7.44 7.85
C ARG A 569 8.03 6.22 8.20
N TYR A 570 7.47 5.02 8.12
CA TYR A 570 8.12 3.75 8.45
C TYR A 570 8.57 2.98 7.22
N SER A 571 7.70 2.93 6.20
CA SER A 571 7.91 2.14 5.00
C SER A 571 7.33 2.86 3.77
N PRO A 572 8.02 3.89 3.24
CA PRO A 572 7.60 4.68 2.08
C PRO A 572 7.12 3.84 0.89
N VAL A 573 7.89 2.79 0.56
CA VAL A 573 7.64 1.94 -0.61
C VAL A 573 6.35 1.14 -0.45
N ARG A 574 6.14 0.50 0.71
CA ARG A 574 4.90 -0.27 0.96
C ARG A 574 3.69 0.65 0.99
N ALA A 575 3.79 1.78 1.68
CA ALA A 575 2.72 2.78 1.73
C ALA A 575 2.31 3.25 0.33
N TYR A 576 3.28 3.55 -0.54
CA TYR A 576 3.04 3.94 -1.92
C TYR A 576 2.32 2.86 -2.75
N PHE A 577 2.78 1.60 -2.66
CA PHE A 577 2.15 0.51 -3.39
C PHE A 577 0.74 0.19 -2.90
N TRP A 578 0.56 0.23 -1.58
CA TRP A 578 -0.74 0.07 -0.98
C TRP A 578 -1.70 1.18 -1.41
N ASP A 579 -1.28 2.45 -1.36
CA ASP A 579 -2.08 3.60 -1.81
C ASP A 579 -2.49 3.46 -3.29
N ARG A 580 -1.54 3.12 -4.16
CA ARG A 580 -1.81 2.84 -5.58
C ARG A 580 -2.82 1.72 -5.77
N ALA A 581 -2.71 0.63 -5.01
CA ALA A 581 -3.61 -0.52 -5.10
C ALA A 581 -5.03 -0.14 -4.64
N VAL A 582 -5.16 0.59 -3.53
CA VAL A 582 -6.43 1.08 -3.01
C VAL A 582 -7.08 2.06 -3.98
N ASN A 583 -6.34 3.07 -4.47
CA ASN A 583 -6.86 4.04 -5.44
C ASN A 583 -7.27 3.38 -6.76
N LEU A 584 -6.53 2.38 -7.23
CA LEU A 584 -6.91 1.59 -8.41
C LEU A 584 -8.21 0.81 -8.14
N ALA A 585 -8.34 0.18 -6.98
CA ALA A 585 -9.55 -0.56 -6.61
C ALA A 585 -10.77 0.37 -6.49
N LEU A 586 -10.60 1.56 -5.90
CA LEU A 586 -11.65 2.60 -5.83
C LEU A 586 -12.09 3.04 -7.23
N SER A 587 -11.14 3.35 -8.11
CA SER A 587 -11.45 3.77 -9.49
C SER A 587 -12.19 2.71 -10.31
N ARG A 588 -12.05 1.43 -9.92
CA ARG A 588 -12.71 0.29 -10.56
C ARG A 588 -14.01 -0.12 -9.87
N GLY A 589 -14.38 0.52 -8.77
CA GLY A 589 -15.52 0.10 -7.94
C GLY A 589 -15.36 -1.31 -7.35
N GLN A 590 -14.12 -1.76 -7.16
CA GLN A 590 -13.81 -3.10 -6.63
C GLN A 590 -13.80 -3.15 -5.10
N LEU A 591 -13.83 -1.99 -4.45
CA LEU A 591 -13.97 -1.88 -3.00
C LEU A 591 -15.45 -1.73 -2.66
N PRO A 592 -16.04 -2.67 -1.88
CA PRO A 592 -17.44 -2.56 -1.49
C PRO A 592 -17.59 -1.36 -0.55
N LEU A 593 -18.23 -0.30 -1.03
CA LEU A 593 -18.75 0.74 -0.14
C LEU A 593 -19.97 0.15 0.55
N HIS A 594 -19.90 -0.06 1.86
CA HIS A 594 -21.04 -0.53 2.64
C HIS A 594 -22.06 0.60 2.76
N GLY A 595 -23.02 0.61 1.83
CA GLY A 595 -24.17 1.52 1.79
C GLY A 595 -25.23 1.17 2.82
#